data_AF-A0AB33A6N3-F1
#
_entry.id   AF-A0AB33A6N3-F1
#
_cell.length_a   1.000
_cell.length_b   1.000
_cell.length_c   1.000
_cell.angle_alpha   90.00
_cell.angle_beta   90.00
_cell.angle_gamma   90.00
#
_symmetry.space_group_name_H-M   'P 1'
#
loop_
_entity.id
_entity.type
_entity.pdbx_description
1 polymer ?
#
loop_
_entity_poly.entity_id
_entity_poly.type
_entity_poly.pdbx_seq_one_letter_code
_entity_poly.pdbx_strand_id
1 'polypeptide(L)'
;MSDNDTEKKEEGTELAPGDITEFIVVFTQLNKGRTQVEATKALHECVEAAMATGKKTGTVTIKIKVEPLESGAVSLVPDVTSNPAKDPAGTIFFADGEGGLSRDNASMHYGLR
;
A
#
# COMPACT_ATOMS: atom_id res chain seq x y z
N MET A 1 40.39 -12.82 -29.34
CA MET A 1 41.00 -11.93 -28.33
C MET A 1 40.37 -10.56 -28.54
N SER A 2 39.58 -9.98 -27.64
CA SER A 2 39.02 -10.46 -26.38
C SER A 2 37.71 -9.70 -26.22
N ASP A 3 36.65 -10.43 -25.90
CA ASP A 3 35.44 -9.89 -25.32
C ASP A 3 35.82 -9.15 -24.04
N ASN A 4 35.30 -7.94 -23.86
CA ASN A 4 35.34 -7.27 -22.57
C ASN A 4 33.95 -6.73 -22.28
N ASP A 5 33.04 -7.69 -22.04
CA ASP A 5 31.81 -7.47 -21.29
C ASP A 5 32.17 -6.78 -19.98
N THR A 6 31.78 -5.51 -19.87
CA THR A 6 31.88 -4.80 -18.60
C THR A 6 30.70 -5.27 -17.76
N GLU A 7 30.94 -6.35 -17.00
CA GLU A 7 30.06 -6.82 -15.94
C GLU A 7 29.75 -5.65 -15.00
N LYS A 8 28.50 -5.18 -15.07
CA LYS A 8 27.92 -4.26 -14.11
C LYS A 8 27.84 -5.03 -12.79
N LYS A 9 28.82 -4.82 -11.90
CA LYS A 9 28.75 -5.32 -10.52
C LYS A 9 27.44 -4.86 -9.91
N GLU A 10 26.58 -5.82 -9.59
CA GLU A 10 25.46 -5.62 -8.67
C GLU A 10 26.08 -5.26 -7.31
N GLU A 11 26.13 -3.97 -6.99
CA GLU A 11 26.47 -3.51 -5.64
C GLU A 11 25.38 -3.98 -4.70
N GLY A 12 25.71 -4.94 -3.84
CA GLY A 12 24.82 -5.43 -2.79
C GLY A 12 24.38 -4.27 -1.92
N THR A 13 23.07 -4.00 -1.89
CA THR A 13 22.45 -2.88 -1.17
C THR A 13 22.21 -3.19 0.30
N GLU A 14 23.13 -3.88 0.97
CA GLU A 14 23.04 -4.07 2.42
C GLU A 14 23.61 -2.83 3.12
N LEU A 15 22.70 -1.93 3.50
CA LEU A 15 23.02 -0.80 4.37
C LEU A 15 23.08 -1.29 5.81
N ALA A 16 24.18 -1.01 6.52
CA ALA A 16 24.29 -1.35 7.92
C ALA A 16 23.57 -0.30 8.81
N PRO A 17 23.16 -0.66 10.03
CA PRO A 17 22.66 0.31 11.00
C PRO A 17 23.69 1.43 11.23
N GLY A 18 23.30 2.68 10.96
CA GLY A 18 24.16 3.86 11.07
C GLY A 18 24.72 4.42 9.76
N ASP A 19 24.61 3.70 8.64
CA ASP A 19 25.06 4.19 7.31
C ASP A 19 24.09 5.22 6.71
N ILE A 20 22.84 5.20 7.15
CA ILE A 20 21.78 6.10 6.70
C ILE A 20 21.01 6.65 7.90
N THR A 21 20.37 7.80 7.69
CA THR A 21 19.43 8.33 8.67
C THR A 21 18.29 7.34 8.90
N GLU A 22 18.06 7.00 10.15
CA GLU A 22 16.98 6.12 10.58
C GLU A 22 15.62 6.59 10.03
N PHE A 23 14.85 5.67 9.47
CA PHE A 23 13.56 5.98 8.86
C PHE A 23 12.62 6.69 9.84
N ILE A 24 12.62 6.29 11.12
CA ILE A 24 11.75 6.91 12.13
C ILE A 24 12.10 8.38 12.38
N VAL A 25 13.39 8.74 12.28
CA VAL A 25 13.86 10.13 12.40
C VAL A 25 13.34 10.95 11.23
N VAL A 26 13.42 10.43 10.00
CA VAL A 26 12.86 11.09 8.82
C VAL A 26 11.33 11.18 8.91
N PHE A 27 10.66 10.08 9.26
CA PHE A 27 9.21 9.97 9.32
C PHE A 27 8.57 10.95 10.31
N THR A 28 9.19 11.14 11.48
CA THR A 28 8.71 12.11 12.48
C THR A 28 8.91 13.57 12.07
N GLN A 29 9.76 13.84 11.08
CA GLN A 29 9.97 15.18 10.53
C GLN A 29 9.09 15.46 9.30
N LEU A 30 8.56 14.43 8.65
CA LEU A 30 7.72 14.57 7.47
C LEU A 30 6.54 15.49 7.75
N ASN A 31 6.34 16.44 6.83
CA ASN A 31 5.27 17.42 6.91
C ASN A 31 5.22 18.18 8.27
N LYS A 32 6.39 18.45 8.87
CA LYS A 32 6.54 19.05 10.21
C LYS A 32 5.91 18.20 11.31
N GLY A 33 6.04 16.87 11.21
CA GLY A 33 5.48 15.89 12.13
C GLY A 33 4.00 15.57 11.95
N ARG A 34 3.31 16.25 11.03
CA ARG A 34 1.87 16.01 10.79
C ARG A 34 1.58 14.59 10.30
N THR A 35 2.47 14.00 9.51
CA THR A 35 2.31 12.64 8.97
C THR A 35 2.31 11.58 10.08
N GLN A 36 3.18 11.72 11.09
CA GLN A 36 3.19 10.79 12.23
C GLN A 36 1.90 10.90 13.05
N VAL A 37 1.38 12.12 13.24
CA VAL A 37 0.11 12.34 13.96
C VAL A 37 -1.06 11.71 13.21
N GLU A 38 -1.10 11.87 11.89
CA GLU A 38 -2.11 11.28 11.02
C GLU A 38 -2.06 9.74 11.05
N ALA A 39 -0.87 9.15 10.90
CA ALA A 39 -0.68 7.70 10.99
C ALA A 39 -1.07 7.15 12.37
N THR A 40 -0.82 7.90 13.44
CA THR A 40 -1.20 7.51 14.80
C THR A 40 -2.72 7.49 14.97
N LYS A 41 -3.42 8.51 14.45
CA LYS A 41 -4.90 8.55 14.47
C LYS A 41 -5.50 7.42 13.64
N ALA A 42 -4.99 7.22 12.43
CA ALA A 42 -5.39 6.14 11.53
C ALA A 42 -5.24 4.76 12.19
N LEU A 43 -4.12 4.54 12.90
CA LEU A 43 -3.88 3.31 13.65
C LEU A 43 -4.87 3.14 14.80
N HIS A 44 -5.11 4.19 15.57
CA HIS A 44 -6.07 4.15 16.67
C HIS A 44 -7.48 3.79 16.17
N GLU A 45 -7.96 4.43 15.09
CA GLU A 45 -9.26 4.13 14.49
C GLU A 45 -9.36 2.68 13.99
N CYS A 46 -8.30 2.15 13.37
CA CYS A 46 -8.25 0.75 12.95
C CYS A 46 -8.33 -0.21 14.15
N VAL A 47 -7.61 0.08 15.23
CA VAL A 47 -7.61 -0.74 16.45
C VAL A 47 -8.98 -0.71 17.13
N GLU A 48 -9.56 0.48 17.31
CA GLU A 48 -10.90 0.63 17.88
C GLU A 48 -11.96 -0.12 17.06
N ALA A 49 -11.93 0.01 15.73
CA ALA A 49 -12.84 -0.71 14.85
C ALA A 49 -12.66 -2.24 14.93
N ALA A 50 -11.41 -2.72 14.98
CA ALA A 50 -11.12 -4.16 15.12
C ALA A 50 -11.64 -4.71 16.45
N MET A 51 -11.43 -3.98 17.54
CA MET A 51 -11.90 -4.35 18.88
C MET A 51 -13.43 -4.30 19.00
N ALA A 52 -14.08 -3.26 18.44
CA ALA A 52 -15.52 -3.10 18.48
C ALA A 52 -16.28 -4.13 17.63
N THR A 53 -15.72 -4.54 16.49
CA THR A 53 -16.37 -5.48 15.57
C THR A 53 -16.06 -6.95 15.88
N GLY A 54 -15.00 -7.23 16.65
CA GLY A 54 -14.51 -8.59 16.87
C GLY A 54 -13.98 -9.27 15.60
N LYS A 55 -13.83 -8.51 14.50
CA LYS A 55 -13.36 -9.01 13.20
C LYS A 55 -11.84 -8.79 13.07
N LYS A 56 -11.17 -9.72 12.38
CA LYS A 56 -9.71 -9.80 12.26
C LYS A 56 -9.11 -8.92 11.16
N THR A 57 -9.73 -7.80 10.81
CA THR A 57 -9.31 -7.03 9.63
C THR A 57 -9.21 -5.54 9.95
N GLY A 58 -8.11 -4.91 9.56
CA GLY A 58 -7.88 -3.48 9.74
C GLY A 58 -6.48 -3.17 9.22
N THR A 59 -6.35 -2.17 8.36
CA THR A 59 -5.06 -1.87 7.72
C THR A 59 -4.78 -0.38 7.75
N VAL A 60 -3.53 -0.02 8.07
CA VAL A 60 -2.99 1.33 7.85
C VAL A 60 -1.88 1.21 6.82
N THR A 61 -1.92 2.05 5.80
CA THR A 61 -0.92 2.10 4.72
C THR A 61 -0.30 3.49 4.70
N ILE A 62 1.03 3.52 4.72
CA ILE A 62 1.81 4.74 4.54
C ILE A 62 2.55 4.60 3.21
N LYS A 63 2.25 5.50 2.27
CA LYS A 63 2.89 5.57 0.97
C LYS A 63 3.69 6.86 0.90
N ILE A 64 4.98 6.78 0.58
CA ILE A 64 5.84 7.96 0.43
C ILE A 64 6.28 8.02 -1.03
N LYS A 65 5.81 9.03 -1.77
CA LYS A 65 6.33 9.32 -3.10
C LYS A 65 7.64 10.09 -2.96
N VAL A 66 8.65 9.63 -3.66
CA VAL A 66 10.00 10.23 -3.66
C VAL A 66 10.27 10.81 -5.04
N GLU A 67 10.53 12.11 -5.11
CA GLU A 67 10.78 12.81 -6.38
C GLU A 67 12.06 13.64 -6.29
N PRO A 68 13.05 13.46 -7.18
CA PRO A 68 14.21 14.32 -7.22
C PRO A 68 13.85 15.72 -7.72
N LEU A 69 14.52 16.75 -7.21
CA LEU A 69 14.40 18.12 -7.66
C LEU A 69 15.70 18.54 -8.36
N GLU A 70 15.60 19.49 -9.30
CA GLU A 70 16.75 19.99 -10.09
C GLU A 70 17.85 20.61 -9.21
N SER A 71 17.50 21.05 -8.00
CA SER A 71 18.43 21.59 -7.00
C SER A 71 19.30 20.53 -6.31
N GLY A 72 19.11 19.24 -6.61
CA GLY A 72 19.75 18.12 -5.89
C GLY A 72 19.05 17.75 -4.58
N ALA A 73 17.96 18.44 -4.24
CA ALA A 73 17.07 18.07 -3.14
C ALA A 73 16.11 16.94 -3.56
N VAL A 74 15.49 16.29 -2.58
CA VAL A 74 14.48 15.26 -2.79
C VAL A 74 13.17 15.68 -2.12
N SER A 75 12.08 15.62 -2.86
CA SER A 75 10.72 15.81 -2.35
C SER A 75 10.18 14.48 -1.85
N LEU A 76 9.66 14.49 -0.62
CA LEU A 76 8.97 13.35 -0.01
C LEU A 76 7.52 13.75 0.21
N VAL A 77 6.60 13.08 -0.50
CA VAL A 77 5.16 13.29 -0.39
C VAL A 77 4.53 12.07 0.27
N PRO A 78 4.27 12.13 1.59
CA PRO A 78 3.59 11.06 2.30
C PRO A 78 2.07 11.11 2.06
N ASP A 79 1.48 9.92 2.00
CA ASP A 79 0.05 9.66 1.91
C ASP A 79 -0.27 8.54 2.93
N VAL A 80 -1.20 8.83 3.84
CA VAL A 80 -1.60 7.91 4.90
C VAL A 80 -3.05 7.54 4.65
N THR A 81 -3.30 6.25 4.47
CA THR A 81 -4.65 5.71 4.29
C THR A 81 -4.92 4.65 5.34
N SER A 82 -6.13 4.64 5.88
CA SER A 82 -6.61 3.57 6.74
C SER A 82 -7.86 2.94 6.16
N ASN A 83 -7.98 1.63 6.38
CA ASN A 83 -9.21 0.89 6.19
C ASN A 83 -9.53 0.23 7.55
N PRO A 84 -10.19 0.96 8.46
CA PRO A 84 -10.71 0.37 9.68
C PRO A 84 -11.63 -0.81 9.35
N ALA A 85 -11.75 -1.78 10.27
CA ALA A 85 -12.63 -2.94 10.15
C ALA A 85 -14.09 -2.53 9.89
N LYS A 86 -14.42 -2.21 8.66
CA LYS A 86 -15.79 -2.05 8.19
C LYS A 86 -16.12 -3.32 7.43
N ASP A 87 -17.36 -3.76 7.51
CA ASP A 87 -17.87 -4.81 6.64
C ASP A 87 -18.24 -4.15 5.31
N PRO A 88 -17.37 -4.08 4.28
CA PRO A 88 -17.88 -3.72 2.97
C PRO A 88 -18.86 -4.82 2.61
N ALA A 89 -20.13 -4.48 2.45
CA ALA A 89 -21.12 -5.38 1.90
C ALA A 89 -20.63 -5.79 0.50
N GLY A 90 -19.91 -6.91 0.42
CA GLY A 90 -19.42 -7.46 -0.84
C GLY A 90 -20.63 -7.84 -1.67
N THR A 91 -20.84 -7.17 -2.79
CA THR A 91 -21.86 -7.57 -3.75
C THR A 91 -21.22 -8.54 -4.73
N ILE A 92 -21.69 -9.79 -4.74
CA ILE A 92 -21.26 -10.80 -5.71
C ILE A 92 -21.95 -10.50 -7.05
N PHE A 93 -21.18 -10.53 -8.13
CA PHE A 93 -21.66 -10.49 -9.51
C PHE A 93 -21.24 -11.78 -10.22
N PHE A 94 -22.10 -12.28 -11.12
CA PHE A 94 -21.79 -13.39 -12.03
C PHE A 94 -21.29 -12.81 -13.35
N ALA A 95 -20.13 -13.29 -13.83
CA ALA A 95 -19.57 -12.90 -15.13
C ALA A 95 -20.09 -13.84 -16.22
N ASP A 96 -20.54 -13.28 -17.35
CA ASP A 96 -21.10 -14.03 -18.49
C ASP A 96 -20.05 -14.51 -19.52
N GLY A 97 -18.78 -14.23 -19.30
CA GLY A 97 -17.67 -14.64 -20.16
C GLY A 97 -17.35 -13.67 -21.31
N GLU A 98 -18.21 -12.68 -21.59
CA GLU A 98 -17.99 -11.63 -22.61
C GLU A 98 -17.74 -10.25 -22.00
N GLY A 99 -17.66 -10.19 -20.66
CA GLY A 99 -17.38 -8.97 -19.90
C GLY A 99 -18.63 -8.32 -19.30
N GLY A 100 -19.81 -8.93 -19.44
CA GLY A 100 -21.02 -8.53 -18.72
C GLY A 100 -21.03 -9.06 -17.29
N LEU A 101 -21.58 -8.26 -16.38
CA LEU A 101 -21.75 -8.60 -14.97
C LEU A 101 -23.24 -8.58 -14.61
N SER A 102 -23.77 -9.70 -14.12
CA SER A 102 -25.16 -9.84 -13.66
C SER A 102 -25.25 -10.05 -12.16
N ARG A 103 -26.32 -9.52 -11.55
CA ARG A 103 -26.67 -9.79 -10.14
C ARG A 103 -27.49 -11.08 -9.97
N ASP A 104 -28.19 -11.48 -11.02
CA ASP A 104 -29.03 -12.68 -11.03
C ASP A 104 -28.34 -13.76 -11.85
N ASN A 105 -28.15 -14.94 -11.26
CA ASN A 105 -27.69 -16.13 -11.97
C ASN A 105 -28.88 -16.78 -12.71
N ALA A 106 -29.43 -16.07 -13.70
CA ALA A 106 -30.50 -16.61 -14.54
C ALA A 106 -29.97 -17.53 -15.67
N SER A 107 -28.65 -17.59 -15.88
CA SER A 107 -28.01 -18.29 -17.00
C SER A 107 -27.46 -19.69 -16.67
N MET A 108 -27.51 -20.15 -15.41
CA MET A 108 -27.22 -21.57 -15.09
C MET A 108 -28.42 -22.53 -15.32
N HIS A 109 -29.57 -22.03 -15.81
CA HIS A 109 -30.78 -22.85 -15.98
C HIS A 109 -31.20 -23.19 -17.43
N TYR A 110 -30.48 -22.77 -18.47
CA TYR A 110 -30.70 -23.24 -19.85
C TYR A 110 -29.36 -23.26 -20.63
N GLY A 111 -28.81 -24.39 -21.08
CA GLY A 111 -29.33 -25.74 -21.07
C GLY A 111 -28.26 -26.83 -21.22
N LEU A 112 -28.50 -27.93 -20.52
CA LEU A 112 -28.25 -29.26 -21.07
C LEU A 112 -29.14 -29.42 -22.31
N ARG A 113 -28.56 -29.29 -23.49
CA ARG A 113 -28.82 -30.14 -24.67
C ARG A 113 -27.56 -30.19 -25.53
#